data_AF-A0A521Z681-F1
#
_entry.id   AF-A0A521Z681-F1
#
_cell.length_a   1.000
_cell.length_b   1.000
_cell.length_c   1.000
_cell.angle_alpha   90.00
_cell.angle_beta   90.00
_cell.angle_gamma   90.00
#
_symmetry.space_group_name_H-M   'P 1'
#
loop_
_entity.id
_entity.type
_entity.pdbx_description
1 polymer ?
#
loop_
_entity_poly.entity_id
_entity_poly.type
_entity_poly.pdbx_seq_one_letter_code
_entity_poly.pdbx_strand_id
1 'polypeptide(L)' 'LFRSHQPIGFMAALGFVAVFAGAANTPLACTLMAMELFGAPIGLFAALACVISYLFSGHTGIYKAQRVGQAKRQP' A
#
# COMPACT_ATOMS: atom_id res chain seq x y z
N LEU A 1 -25.48 8.27 0.49
CA LEU A 1 -25.33 8.26 1.96
C LEU A 1 -24.51 7.03 2.35
N PHE A 2 -23.42 7.24 3.08
CA PHE A 2 -22.43 6.25 3.49
C PHE A 2 -23.07 5.00 4.12
N ARG A 3 -22.92 3.85 3.46
CA ARG A 3 -23.46 2.56 3.89
C ARG A 3 -22.75 2.14 5.18
N SER A 4 -23.47 2.29 6.27
CA SER A 4 -23.05 2.37 7.67
C SER A 4 -22.71 1.03 8.34
N HIS A 5 -22.09 0.06 7.65
CA HIS A 5 -22.01 -1.30 8.20
C HIS A 5 -20.69 -2.08 8.16
N GLN A 6 -19.56 -1.54 7.69
CA GLN A 6 -18.28 -2.28 7.77
C GLN A 6 -17.07 -1.39 8.11
N PRO A 7 -17.02 -0.74 9.29
CA PRO A 7 -15.80 -0.09 9.76
C PRO A 7 -14.62 -1.07 9.81
N ILE A 8 -14.90 -2.34 10.15
CA ILE A 8 -13.91 -3.42 10.18
C ILE A 8 -13.43 -3.79 8.77
N GLY A 9 -14.34 -3.91 7.80
CA GLY A 9 -13.98 -4.30 6.42
C GLY A 9 -13.09 -3.26 5.73
N PHE A 10 -13.38 -1.97 5.96
CA PHE A 10 -12.55 -0.88 5.45
C PHE A 10 -11.15 -0.86 6.09
N MET A 11 -11.07 -0.97 7.42
CA MET A 11 -9.76 -1.06 8.11
C MET A 11 -8.98 -2.33 7.73
N ALA A 12 -9.67 -3.47 7.55
CA ALA A 12 -9.04 -4.72 7.12
C ALA A 12 -8.48 -4.62 5.70
N ALA A 13 -9.24 -4.01 4.77
CA ALA A 13 -8.77 -3.74 3.41
C ALA A 13 -7.53 -2.83 3.41
N LEU A 14 -7.54 -1.75 4.20
CA LEU A 14 -6.37 -0.88 4.36
C LEU A 14 -5.16 -1.61 4.93
N GLY A 15 -5.35 -2.45 5.95
CA GLY A 15 -4.28 -3.27 6.54
C GLY A 15 -3.69 -4.28 5.56
N PHE A 16 -4.54 -4.99 4.82
CA PHE A 16 -4.14 -5.94 3.77
C PHE A 16 -3.25 -5.25 2.71
N VAL A 17 -3.72 -4.11 2.20
CA VAL A 17 -3.00 -3.35 1.18
C VAL A 17 -1.70 -2.75 1.72
N ALA A 18 -1.70 -2.23 2.95
CA ALA A 18 -0.52 -1.65 3.57
C ALA A 18 0.61 -2.68 3.78
N VAL A 19 0.28 -3.89 4.25
CA VAL A 19 1.27 -4.97 4.43
C VAL A 19 1.84 -5.40 3.08
N PHE A 20 0.99 -5.58 2.07
CA PHE A 20 1.42 -5.97 0.73
C PHE A 20 2.34 -4.92 0.10
N ALA A 21 2.02 -3.64 0.27
CA ALA A 21 2.82 -2.53 -0.23
C ALA A 21 4.19 -2.39 0.45
N GLY A 22 4.26 -2.64 1.77
CA GLY A 22 5.53 -2.66 2.50
C GLY A 22 6.42 -3.81 2.07
N ALA A 23 5.86 -5.02 1.92
CA ALA A 23 6.63 -6.20 1.54
C ALA A 23 7.12 -6.16 0.08
N ALA A 24 6.25 -5.73 -0.85
CA ALA A 24 6.52 -5.73 -2.28
C ALA A 24 7.21 -4.46 -2.79
N ASN A 25 7.41 -3.44 -1.94
CA ASN A 25 8.03 -2.15 -2.33
C ASN A 25 7.47 -1.52 -3.61
N THR A 26 6.19 -1.78 -3.92
CA THR A 26 5.51 -1.36 -5.16
C THR A 26 4.21 -0.63 -4.80
N PRO A 27 4.29 0.57 -4.20
CA PRO A 27 3.13 1.28 -3.69
C PRO A 27 2.10 1.58 -4.79
N LEU A 28 2.54 1.82 -6.03
CA LEU A 28 1.64 2.09 -7.17
C LEU A 28 0.80 0.86 -7.55
N ALA A 29 1.43 -0.32 -7.61
CA ALA A 29 0.74 -1.57 -7.96
C ALA A 29 -0.24 -1.98 -6.86
N CYS A 30 0.13 -1.82 -5.59
CA CYS A 30 -0.74 -2.13 -4.46
C CYS A 30 -1.95 -1.18 -4.38
N THR A 31 -1.77 0.08 -4.79
CA THR A 31 -2.88 1.05 -4.86
C THR A 31 -3.88 0.67 -5.95
N LEU A 32 -3.40 0.28 -7.14
CA LEU A 32 -4.27 -0.22 -8.22
C LEU A 32 -5.00 -1.50 -7.78
N MET A 33 -4.27 -2.46 -7.19
CA MET A 33 -4.86 -3.69 -6.64
C MET A 33 -5.98 -3.39 -5.61
N ALA A 34 -5.78 -2.40 -4.73
CA ALA A 34 -6.79 -1.99 -3.77
C ALA A 34 -8.05 -1.41 -4.42
N MET A 35 -7.88 -0.60 -5.47
CA MET A 35 -8.99 -0.01 -6.22
C MET A 35 -9.78 -1.07 -6.98
N GLU A 36 -9.12 -2.07 -7.55
CA GLU A 36 -9.79 -3.18 -8.24
C GLU A 36 -10.56 -4.09 -7.26
N LEU A 37 -10.01 -4.35 -6.06
CA LEU A 37 -10.59 -5.31 -5.12
C LEU A 37 -11.68 -4.71 -4.22
N PHE A 38 -11.52 -3.44 -3.83
CA PHE A 38 -12.40 -2.77 -2.85
C PHE A 38 -13.12 -1.54 -3.42
N GLY A 39 -12.84 -1.17 -4.67
CA GLY A 39 -13.46 -0.05 -5.39
C GLY A 39 -12.64 1.24 -5.36
N ALA A 40 -12.87 2.12 -6.34
CA ALA A 40 -12.18 3.41 -6.47
C ALA A 40 -12.16 4.32 -5.22
N PRO A 41 -13.22 4.42 -4.36
CA PRO A 41 -13.20 5.37 -3.25
C PRO A 41 -12.19 5.05 -2.13
N ILE A 42 -11.70 3.81 -2.01
CA ILE A 42 -10.62 3.46 -1.06
C ILE A 42 -9.23 3.84 -1.59
N GLY A 43 -9.09 4.13 -2.89
CA GLY A 43 -7.80 4.30 -3.56
C GLY A 43 -6.89 5.34 -2.91
N LEU A 44 -7.45 6.48 -2.47
CA LEU A 44 -6.67 7.53 -1.81
C LEU A 44 -6.15 7.09 -0.42
N PHE A 45 -7.00 6.43 0.38
CA PHE A 45 -6.60 5.93 1.70
C PHE A 45 -5.61 4.76 1.58
N ALA A 46 -5.81 3.87 0.60
CA ALA A 46 -4.90 2.80 0.25
C ALA A 46 -3.53 3.36 -0.18
N ALA A 47 -3.50 4.39 -1.03
CA ALA A 47 -2.25 5.04 -1.45
C ALA A 47 -1.47 5.61 -0.27
N LEU A 48 -2.15 6.31 0.65
CA LEU A 48 -1.53 6.85 1.86
C LEU A 48 -0.98 5.73 2.75
N ALA A 49 -1.76 4.68 2.98
CA ALA A 49 -1.32 3.53 3.76
C ALA A 49 -0.14 2.79 3.12
N CYS A 50 -0.15 2.62 1.80
CA CYS A 50 0.96 2.09 1.00
C CYS A 50 2.23 2.93 1.17
N VAL A 51 2.14 4.26 1.07
CA VAL A 51 3.29 5.17 1.18
C VAL A 51 3.88 5.14 2.58
N ILE A 52 3.03 5.16 3.61
CA ILE A 52 3.48 5.08 5.01
C ILE A 52 4.16 3.74 5.26
N SER A 53 3.54 2.62 4.87
CA SER A 53 4.12 1.28 5.02
C SER A 53 5.44 1.13 4.26
N TYR A 54 5.51 1.65 3.03
CA TYR A 54 6.73 1.70 2.23
C TYR A 54 7.85 2.52 2.89
N LEU A 55 7.51 3.63 3.55
CA LEU A 55 8.47 4.45 4.29
C LEU A 55 9.00 3.71 5.53
N PHE A 56 8.14 3.00 6.27
CA PHE A 56 8.53 2.24 7.46
C PHE A 56 9.23 0.90 7.15
N SER A 57 8.93 0.27 6.01
CA SER A 57 9.55 -1.00 5.57
C SER A 57 11.01 -0.86 5.06
N GLY A 58 11.50 0.37 4.87
CA GLY A 58 12.89 0.65 4.54
C GLY A 58 13.35 0.16 3.16
N HIS A 59 14.61 -0.27 3.04
CA HIS A 59 15.23 -0.77 1.80
C HIS A 59 15.04 -2.28 1.58
N THR A 60 14.39 -2.97 2.51
CA THR A 60 14.26 -4.42 2.53
C THR A 60 12.89 -4.84 2.05
N GLY A 61 12.71 -4.90 0.73
CA GLY A 61 11.63 -5.67 0.13
C GLY A 61 12.07 -7.12 -0.04
N ILE A 62 11.11 -8.06 -0.12
CA ILE A 62 11.40 -9.50 -0.30
C ILE A 62 12.17 -9.79 -1.61
N TYR A 63 12.12 -8.85 -2.56
CA TYR A 63 12.81 -8.92 -3.84
C TYR A 63 14.14 -8.16 -3.81
N LYS A 64 15.23 -8.84 -3.47
CA LYS A 64 16.62 -8.31 -3.56
C LYS A 64 17.02 -7.86 -4.98
N ALA A 65 16.32 -8.33 -6.01
CA ALA A 65 16.56 -7.97 -7.42
C ALA A 65 15.79 -6.71 -7.87
N GLN A 66 14.98 -6.10 -7.00
CA GLN A 66 14.24 -4.90 -7.36
C GLN A 66 15.23 -3.75 -7.60
N ARG A 67 15.41 -3.38 -8.88
CA ARG A 67 16.30 -2.29 -9.31
C ARG A 67 15.70 -0.96 -8.83
N VAL A 68 16.14 -0.49 -7.68
CA VAL A 68 15.81 0.84 -7.16
C VAL A 68 16.52 1.87 -8.06
N GLY A 69 15.82 2.42 -9.05
CA GLY A 69 16.38 3.41 -10.00
C GLY A 69 16.81 4.74 -9.36
N GLN A 70 16.36 5.03 -8.14
CA GLN A 70 16.80 6.15 -7.31
C GLN A 70 16.82 5.71 -5.84
N ALA A 71 18.01 5.65 -5.25
CA ALA A 71 18.17 5.41 -3.83
C ALA A 71 17.42 6.49 -3.05
N LYS A 72 16.47 6.08 -2.19
CA LYS A 72 15.64 7.00 -1.41
C LYS A 72 16.42 7.74 -0.30
N ARG A 73 17.67 7.33 -0.04
CA ARG A 73 18.68 8.04 0.75
C ARG A 73 20.06 7.76 0.15
N GLN A 74 20.77 8.81 -0.25
CA GLN A 74 22.23 8.77 -0.32
C GLN A 74 22.76 9.11 1.09
N PRO A 75 23.83 8.45 1.58
CA PRO A 75 24.49 8.80 2.83
C PRO A 75 25.11 10.21 2.78
#